data_AF-A0AB35IN91-F1
#
_entry.id   AF-A0AB35IN91-F1
#
_cell.length_a   1.000
_cell.length_b   1.000
_cell.length_c   1.000
_cell.angle_alpha   90.00
_cell.angle_beta   90.00
_cell.angle_gamma   90.00
#
_symmetry.space_group_name_H-M   'P 1'
#
loop_
_entity.id
_entity.type
_entity.pdbx_description
1 polymer ?
#
loop_
_entity_poly.entity_id
_entity_poly.type
_entity_poly.pdbx_seq_one_letter_code
_entity_poly.pdbx_strand_id
1 'polypeptide(L)'
;MKNEHYMFAQSLSSFLTEYMKNQRKLSQNTVESYRDTFILIFKFFDEKGVKTKKLTFEHINYENIVDFLYWLEKNRNCSDNTINQRLAAIHSFI
;
A
#
# COMPACT_ATOMS: atom_id res chain seq x y z
N MET A 1 -19.14 2.93 6.48
CA MET A 1 -18.72 2.19 7.70
C MET A 1 -18.35 0.71 7.53
N LYS A 2 -19.19 -0.21 7.00
CA LYS A 2 -18.76 -1.60 6.66
C LYS A 2 -18.42 -1.79 5.18
N ASN A 3 -19.11 -1.08 4.29
CA ASN A 3 -18.91 -1.21 2.83
C ASN A 3 -17.58 -0.62 2.34
N GLU A 4 -17.10 0.50 2.90
CA GLU A 4 -15.89 1.16 2.38
C GLU A 4 -14.61 0.35 2.58
N HIS A 5 -14.45 -0.31 3.74
CA HIS A 5 -13.31 -1.21 3.97
C HIS A 5 -13.35 -2.40 2.99
N TYR A 6 -14.54 -2.98 2.77
CA TYR A 6 -14.70 -4.06 1.81
C TYR A 6 -14.35 -3.61 0.40
N MET A 7 -14.77 -2.40 0.00
CA MET A 7 -14.40 -1.80 -1.29
C MET A 7 -12.89 -1.61 -1.42
N PHE A 8 -12.22 -1.07 -0.39
CA PHE A 8 -10.76 -0.91 -0.42
C PHE A 8 -10.03 -2.25 -0.62
N ALA A 9 -10.35 -3.26 0.19
CA ALA A 9 -9.71 -4.57 0.10
C ALA A 9 -10.01 -5.26 -1.24
N GLN A 10 -11.22 -5.12 -1.76
CA GLN A 10 -11.61 -5.65 -3.06
C GLN A 10 -10.86 -4.96 -4.20
N SER A 11 -10.80 -3.62 -4.19
CA SER A 11 -10.04 -2.84 -5.17
C SER A 11 -8.57 -3.20 -5.15
N LEU A 12 -7.95 -3.34 -3.96
CA LEU A 12 -6.56 -3.74 -3.84
C LEU A 12 -6.31 -5.14 -4.41
N SER A 13 -7.21 -6.09 -4.11
CA SER A 13 -7.14 -7.45 -4.66
C SER A 13 -7.22 -7.44 -6.19
N SER A 14 -8.20 -6.73 -6.76
CA SER A 14 -8.36 -6.59 -8.21
C SER A 14 -7.18 -5.87 -8.86
N PHE A 15 -6.64 -4.85 -8.19
CA PHE A 15 -5.45 -4.13 -8.68
C PHE A 15 -4.24 -5.08 -8.81
N LEU A 16 -3.94 -5.86 -7.77
CA LEU A 16 -2.80 -6.79 -7.77
C LEU A 16 -3.00 -7.97 -8.73
N THR A 17 -4.22 -8.50 -8.82
CA THR A 17 -4.49 -9.78 -9.53
C THR A 17 -4.96 -9.62 -10.96
N GLU A 18 -5.72 -8.57 -11.26
CA GLU A 18 -6.30 -8.34 -12.58
C GLU A 18 -5.53 -7.25 -13.31
N TYR A 19 -5.45 -6.05 -12.73
CA TYR A 19 -4.81 -4.92 -13.40
C TYR A 19 -3.30 -5.14 -13.59
N MET A 20 -2.55 -5.39 -12.51
CA MET A 20 -1.09 -5.53 -12.62
C MET A 20 -0.67 -6.78 -13.40
N LYS A 21 -1.30 -7.91 -13.09
CA LYS A 21 -0.90 -9.21 -13.66
C LYS A 21 -1.48 -9.43 -15.06
N ASN A 22 -2.78 -9.23 -15.27
CA ASN A 22 -3.43 -9.61 -16.53
C ASN A 22 -3.43 -8.47 -17.55
N GLN A 23 -3.68 -7.24 -17.11
CA GLN A 23 -3.79 -6.08 -18.02
C GLN A 23 -2.41 -5.46 -18.32
N ARG A 24 -1.63 -5.17 -17.27
CA ARG A 24 -0.29 -4.56 -17.40
C ARG A 24 0.83 -5.57 -17.64
N LYS A 25 0.55 -6.88 -17.43
CA LYS A 25 1.51 -7.98 -17.63
C LYS A 25 2.85 -7.74 -16.94
N LEU A 26 2.80 -7.15 -15.75
CA LEU A 26 3.99 -6.87 -14.96
C LEU A 26 4.61 -8.18 -14.46
N SER A 27 5.93 -8.15 -14.22
CA SER A 27 6.63 -9.32 -13.69
C SER A 27 6.08 -9.71 -12.31
N GLN A 28 6.19 -10.99 -11.96
CA GLN A 28 5.78 -11.48 -10.65
C GLN A 28 6.50 -10.71 -9.53
N ASN A 29 7.80 -10.45 -9.68
CA ASN A 29 8.58 -9.67 -8.70
C ASN A 29 8.02 -8.25 -8.53
N THR A 30 7.53 -7.62 -9.60
CA THR A 30 6.89 -6.29 -9.52
C THR A 30 5.57 -6.37 -8.76
N VAL A 31 4.73 -7.37 -9.06
CA VAL A 31 3.45 -7.57 -8.35
C VAL A 31 3.68 -7.85 -6.86
N GLU A 32 4.67 -8.69 -6.55
CA GLU A 32 5.05 -8.99 -5.17
C GLU A 32 5.59 -7.76 -4.44
N SER A 33 6.44 -6.96 -5.08
CA SER A 33 6.93 -5.68 -4.53
C SER A 33 5.78 -4.71 -4.20
N TYR A 34 4.77 -4.63 -5.07
CA TYR A 34 3.59 -3.79 -4.84
C TYR A 34 2.74 -4.35 -3.70
N ARG A 35 2.46 -5.66 -3.69
CA ARG A 35 1.76 -6.33 -2.57
C ARG A 35 2.46 -6.06 -1.24
N ASP A 36 3.78 -6.21 -1.20
CA ASP A 36 4.58 -6.01 -0.01
C ASP A 36 4.53 -4.55 0.48
N THR A 37 4.34 -3.59 -0.43
CA THR A 37 4.10 -2.20 -0.06
C THR A 37 2.82 -2.04 0.75
N PHE A 38 1.72 -2.65 0.31
CA PHE A 38 0.45 -2.60 1.05
C PHE A 38 0.50 -3.39 2.36
N ILE A 39 1.24 -4.51 2.42
CA ILE A 39 1.51 -5.21 3.68
C ILE A 39 2.20 -4.27 4.69
N LEU A 40 3.17 -3.48 4.24
CA LEU A 40 3.84 -2.51 5.11
C LEU A 40 2.91 -1.36 5.53
N ILE A 41 2.03 -0.89 4.66
CA ILE A 41 0.99 0.09 5.04
C ILE A 41 0.10 -0.48 6.14
N PHE A 42 -0.37 -1.73 6.00
CA PHE A 42 -1.17 -2.37 7.05
C PHE A 42 -0.41 -2.43 8.37
N LYS A 43 0.87 -2.80 8.34
CA LYS A 43 1.72 -2.84 9.54
C LYS A 43 1.93 -1.46 10.17
N PHE A 44 2.19 -0.44 9.35
CA PHE A 44 2.34 0.94 9.82
C PHE A 44 1.09 1.44 10.55
N PHE A 45 -0.10 1.18 10.00
CA PHE A 45 -1.34 1.57 10.67
C PHE A 45 -1.62 0.77 11.94
N ASP A 46 -1.25 -0.52 11.98
CA ASP A 46 -1.33 -1.34 13.18
C ASP A 46 -0.44 -0.77 14.30
N GLU A 47 0.78 -0.34 13.97
CA GLU A 47 1.70 0.34 14.90
C GLU A 47 1.17 1.72 15.37
N LYS A 48 0.38 2.42 14.56
CA LYS A 48 -0.36 3.64 14.95
C LYS A 48 -1.62 3.35 15.78
N GLY A 49 -1.94 2.08 16.07
CA GLY A 49 -3.14 1.67 16.82
C GLY A 49 -4.43 1.64 15.99
N VAL A 50 -4.34 1.80 14.67
CA VAL A 50 -5.47 1.70 13.74
C VAL A 50 -5.62 0.25 13.33
N LYS A 51 -6.70 -0.41 13.78
CA LYS A 51 -6.98 -1.81 13.39
C LYS A 51 -7.02 -1.94 11.87
N THR A 52 -6.15 -2.79 11.31
CA THR A 52 -6.01 -3.06 9.87
C THR A 52 -7.33 -3.34 9.14
N LYS A 53 -8.29 -4.01 9.80
CA LYS A 53 -9.67 -4.25 9.31
C LYS A 53 -10.54 -3.00 9.14
N LYS A 54 -9.99 -1.80 9.30
CA LYS A 54 -10.66 -0.51 9.14
C LYS A 54 -9.99 0.40 8.11
N LEU A 55 -8.96 -0.07 7.41
CA LEU A 55 -8.34 0.70 6.34
C LEU A 55 -9.32 0.94 5.19
N THR A 56 -9.41 2.19 4.79
CA THR A 56 -10.27 2.70 3.71
C THR A 56 -9.42 3.64 2.84
N PHE A 57 -9.96 4.05 1.70
CA PHE A 57 -9.31 5.04 0.83
C PHE A 57 -9.00 6.37 1.55
N GLU A 58 -9.81 6.77 2.54
CA GLU A 58 -9.58 8.00 3.33
C GLU A 58 -8.27 7.97 4.13
N HIS A 59 -7.78 6.78 4.47
CA HIS A 59 -6.51 6.62 5.16
C HIS A 59 -5.32 6.80 4.21
N ILE A 60 -5.52 6.59 2.90
CA ILE A 60 -4.50 6.80 1.87
C ILE A 60 -4.55 8.26 1.42
N ASN A 61 -4.27 9.15 2.37
CA ASN A 61 -4.20 10.59 2.16
C ASN A 61 -2.74 11.07 2.26
N TYR A 62 -2.51 12.32 1.86
CA TYR A 62 -1.18 12.92 1.82
C TYR A 62 -0.42 12.79 3.16
N GLU A 63 -1.04 13.17 4.27
CA GLU A 63 -0.40 13.18 5.59
C GLU A 63 0.02 11.76 6.02
N ASN A 64 -0.89 10.79 5.87
CA ASN A 64 -0.59 9.40 6.22
C ASN A 64 0.46 8.76 5.30
N ILE A 65 0.50 9.13 4.01
CA ILE A 65 1.54 8.65 3.09
C ILE A 65 2.89 9.23 3.50
N VAL A 66 2.97 10.54 3.79
CA VAL A 66 4.22 11.17 4.26
C VAL A 66 4.73 10.51 5.54
N ASP A 67 3.84 10.30 6.53
CA ASP A 67 4.20 9.59 7.76
C ASP A 67 4.68 8.16 7.48
N PHE A 68 4.03 7.44 6.56
CA PHE A 68 4.42 6.10 6.15
C PHE A 68 5.81 6.07 5.53
N LEU A 69 6.13 7.02 4.62
CA LEU A 69 7.45 7.11 4.01
C LEU A 69 8.53 7.44 5.05
N TYR A 70 8.23 8.32 6.01
CA TYR A 70 9.14 8.62 7.12
C TYR A 70 9.37 7.39 8.01
N TRP A 71 8.32 6.61 8.30
CA TRP A 71 8.44 5.36 9.04
C TRP A 71 9.27 4.31 8.29
N LEU A 72 9.16 4.21 6.96
CA LEU A 72 10.03 3.33 6.16
C LEU A 72 11.51 3.73 6.30
N GLU A 73 11.79 5.03 6.27
CA GLU A 73 13.14 5.56 6.43
C GLU A 73 13.69 5.25 7.84
N LYS A 74 12.98 5.70 8.89
CA LYS A 74 13.51 5.69 10.26
C LYS A 74 13.38 4.35 10.98
N ASN A 75 12.27 3.65 10.80
CA ASN A 75 11.99 2.42 11.54
C ASN A 75 12.43 1.17 10.77
N ARG A 76 12.54 1.27 9.44
CA ARG A 76 12.92 0.14 8.58
C ARG A 76 14.24 0.33 7.84
N ASN A 77 14.90 1.48 8.01
CA ASN A 77 16.17 1.81 7.35
C ASN A 77 16.11 1.60 5.82
N CYS A 78 14.95 1.88 5.22
CA CYS A 78 14.81 1.78 3.77
C CYS A 78 15.59 2.91 3.08
N SER A 79 16.29 2.58 2.00
CA SER A 79 16.93 3.57 1.15
C SER A 79 15.93 4.40 0.36
N ASP A 80 16.34 5.57 -0.11
CA ASP A 80 15.53 6.46 -0.96
C ASP A 80 14.97 5.72 -2.17
N ASN A 81 15.76 4.85 -2.81
CA ASN A 81 15.29 4.03 -3.93
C ASN A 81 14.14 3.10 -3.52
N THR A 82 14.24 2.48 -2.35
CA THR A 82 13.17 1.60 -1.84
C THR A 82 11.92 2.42 -1.50
N ILE A 83 12.08 3.58 -0.88
CA ILE A 83 10.98 4.48 -0.53
C ILE A 83 10.27 4.96 -1.81
N ASN A 84 11.01 5.39 -2.82
CA ASN A 84 10.48 5.83 -4.12
C ASN A 84 9.73 4.71 -4.85
N GLN A 85 10.24 3.47 -4.82
CA GLN A 85 9.54 2.31 -5.39
C GLN A 85 8.19 2.07 -4.69
N ARG A 86 8.16 2.19 -3.36
CA ARG A 86 6.92 2.03 -2.57
C ARG A 86 5.94 3.16 -2.82
N LEU A 87 6.41 4.40 -2.93
CA LEU A 87 5.57 5.53 -3.33
C LEU A 87 4.98 5.34 -4.73
N ALA A 88 5.76 4.84 -5.68
CA ALA A 88 5.26 4.54 -7.03
C ALA A 88 4.16 3.46 -7.00
N ALA A 89 4.28 2.44 -6.15
CA ALA A 89 3.23 1.44 -5.97
C ALA A 89 1.93 2.04 -5.42
N ILE A 90 2.04 2.97 -4.47
CA ILE A 90 0.89 3.71 -3.92
C ILE A 90 0.24 4.56 -5.01
N HIS A 91 1.00 5.38 -5.74
CA HIS A 91 0.48 6.21 -6.83
C HIS A 91 -0.14 5.40 -7.97
N SER A 92 0.32 4.18 -8.22
CA SER A 92 -0.28 3.33 -9.25
C SER A 92 -1.65 2.77 -8.86
N PHE A 93 -1.98 2.74 -7.56
CA PHE A 93 -3.21 2.14 -7.04
C PHE A 93 -4.34 3.15 -6.84
N ILE A 94 -4.02 4.38 -6.45
CA ILE A 94 -4.97 5.48 -6.21
C ILE A 94 -5.32 6.15 -7.55
#